data_AF-A0A8S3IA05-F1
#
_entry.id   AF-A0A8S3IA05-F1
#
_cell.length_a   1.000
_cell.length_b   1.000
_cell.length_c   1.000
_cell.angle_alpha   90.00
_cell.angle_beta   90.00
_cell.angle_gamma   90.00
#
_symmetry.space_group_name_H-M   'P 1'
#
loop_
_entity.id
_entity.type
_entity.pdbx_description
1 polymer ?
#
loop_
_entity_poly.entity_id
_entity_poly.type
_entity_poly.pdbx_seq_one_letter_code
_entity_poly.pdbx_strand_id
1 'polypeptide(L)'
;VREATAALQSVFPQTELGNFLSLSKRDKDRQLVELTQIVTGIRLFNKECGKGGEGIDNLPAILNEAIPATLKEIQQQIDDAVDSSEKFIAVLDTMTTLSQKQLSKDSSKQRIQESMINCRQLELYLTILLTDVRQSAHEVEDLLTQFKTRLDLLKTTIQNKTALVIFY
;
A
#
# COMPACT_ATOMS: atom_id res chain seq x y z
N VAL A 1 19.55 -3.43 15.69
CA VAL A 1 20.77 -4.07 15.12
C VAL A 1 21.06 -5.44 15.72
N ARG A 2 20.98 -5.62 17.05
CA ARG A 2 21.33 -6.88 17.74
C ARG A 2 20.63 -8.15 17.20
N GLU A 3 19.33 -8.08 16.92
CA GLU A 3 18.56 -9.22 16.43
C GLU A 3 19.06 -9.74 15.07
N ALA A 4 19.31 -8.86 14.10
CA ALA A 4 19.79 -9.26 12.77
C ALA A 4 21.17 -9.93 12.85
N THR A 5 22.04 -9.43 13.72
CA THR A 5 23.35 -10.04 13.97
C THR A 5 23.22 -11.42 14.64
N ALA A 6 22.37 -11.56 15.65
CA ALA A 6 22.12 -12.83 16.32
C ALA A 6 21.53 -13.88 15.36
N ALA A 7 20.54 -13.48 14.55
CA ALA A 7 19.96 -14.32 13.52
C ALA A 7 21.02 -14.75 12.48
N LEU A 8 21.87 -13.82 12.01
CA LEU A 8 22.93 -14.16 11.07
C LEU A 8 23.95 -15.15 11.67
N GLN A 9 24.42 -14.90 12.89
CA GLN A 9 25.37 -15.79 13.58
C GLN A 9 24.81 -17.19 13.80
N SER A 10 23.49 -17.33 13.96
CA SER A 10 22.83 -18.64 14.12
C SER A 10 22.84 -19.50 12.85
N VAL A 11 22.84 -18.87 11.67
CA VAL A 11 22.80 -19.57 10.36
C VAL A 11 24.12 -19.48 9.59
N PHE A 12 25.03 -18.64 10.04
CA PHE A 12 26.35 -18.42 9.46
C PHE A 12 27.39 -18.24 10.59
N PRO A 13 27.88 -19.35 11.18
CA PRO A 13 28.87 -19.30 12.24
C PRO A 13 30.22 -18.81 11.70
N GLN A 14 31.07 -18.24 12.58
CA GLN A 14 32.36 -17.67 12.16
C GLN A 14 33.29 -18.68 11.47
N THR A 15 33.13 -19.97 11.74
CA THR A 15 33.88 -21.06 11.08
C THR A 15 33.65 -21.09 9.57
N GLU A 16 32.49 -20.64 9.09
CA GLU A 16 32.14 -20.61 7.66
C GLU A 16 32.70 -19.37 6.93
N LEU A 17 33.29 -18.42 7.66
CA LEU A 17 33.80 -17.18 7.06
C LEU A 17 34.95 -17.46 6.08
N GLY A 18 35.83 -18.41 6.40
CA GLY A 18 36.93 -18.80 5.50
C GLY A 18 36.41 -19.36 4.18
N ASN A 19 35.40 -20.23 4.24
CA ASN A 19 34.73 -20.79 3.07
C ASN A 19 34.10 -19.67 2.23
N PHE A 20 33.33 -18.78 2.85
CA PHE A 20 32.72 -17.63 2.16
C PHE A 20 33.76 -16.74 1.46
N LEU A 21 34.89 -16.44 2.12
CA LEU A 21 35.94 -15.59 1.54
C LEU A 21 36.60 -16.24 0.31
N SER A 22 36.65 -17.57 0.26
CA SER A 22 37.20 -18.32 -0.89
C SER A 22 36.28 -18.33 -2.13
N LEU A 23 35.01 -17.96 -1.97
CA LEU A 23 34.04 -17.98 -3.06
C LEU A 23 34.31 -16.90 -4.13
N SER A 24 33.85 -17.20 -5.35
CA SER A 24 33.78 -16.22 -6.42
C SER A 24 32.85 -15.05 -6.05
N LYS A 25 33.02 -13.89 -6.69
CA LYS A 25 32.13 -12.74 -6.48
C LYS A 25 30.65 -13.11 -6.68
N ARG A 26 30.35 -13.84 -7.76
CA ARG A 26 28.99 -14.28 -8.09
C ARG A 26 28.39 -15.16 -6.98
N ASP A 27 29.19 -16.09 -6.44
CA ASP A 27 28.72 -16.99 -5.38
C ASP A 27 28.55 -16.26 -4.05
N LYS A 28 29.40 -15.26 -3.74
CA LYS A 28 29.21 -14.37 -2.58
C LYS A 28 27.92 -13.60 -2.67
N ASP A 29 27.63 -13.00 -3.83
CA ASP A 29 26.39 -12.25 -4.04
C ASP A 29 25.16 -13.15 -3.83
N ARG A 30 25.19 -14.38 -4.38
CA ARG A 30 24.11 -15.35 -4.17
C ARG A 30 23.96 -15.71 -2.68
N GLN A 31 25.06 -16.04 -2.00
CA GLN A 31 25.01 -16.43 -0.59
C GLN A 31 24.54 -15.28 0.31
N LEU A 32 24.92 -14.04 0.01
CA LEU A 32 24.43 -12.87 0.73
C LEU A 32 22.92 -12.67 0.56
N VAL A 33 22.38 -12.92 -0.64
CA VAL A 33 20.92 -12.89 -0.87
C VAL A 33 20.22 -13.97 -0.04
N GLU A 34 20.73 -15.20 -0.05
CA GLU A 34 20.18 -16.31 0.74
C GLU A 34 20.20 -16.01 2.25
N LEU A 35 21.35 -15.55 2.77
CA LEU A 35 21.48 -15.16 4.17
C LEU A 35 20.53 -14.02 4.53
N THR A 36 20.36 -13.03 3.64
CA THR A 36 19.42 -11.93 3.85
C THR A 36 17.98 -12.44 3.94
N GLN A 37 17.59 -13.36 3.06
CA GLN A 37 16.25 -13.97 3.07
C GLN A 37 16.02 -14.76 4.36
N ILE A 38 16.98 -15.58 4.77
CA ILE A 38 16.89 -16.40 6.00
C ILE A 38 16.79 -15.50 7.24
N VAL A 39 17.70 -14.53 7.38
CA VAL A 39 17.71 -13.60 8.51
C VAL A 39 16.42 -12.79 8.56
N THR A 40 15.92 -12.31 7.42
CA THR A 40 14.64 -11.60 7.35
C THR A 40 13.48 -12.49 7.78
N GLY A 41 13.44 -13.74 7.33
CA GLY A 41 12.43 -14.72 7.74
C GLY A 41 12.43 -14.97 9.26
N ILE A 42 13.61 -15.12 9.87
CA ILE A 42 13.76 -15.29 11.32
C ILE A 42 13.20 -14.07 12.06
N ARG A 43 13.56 -12.85 11.61
CA ARG A 43 13.08 -11.63 12.26
C ARG A 43 11.58 -11.43 12.10
N LEU A 44 11.00 -11.77 10.94
CA LEU A 44 9.56 -11.75 10.72
C LEU A 44 8.85 -12.75 11.65
N PHE A 45 9.40 -13.96 11.81
CA PHE A 45 8.86 -14.95 12.73
C PHE A 45 8.95 -14.52 14.20
N ASN A 46 10.08 -13.94 14.61
CA ASN A 46 10.26 -13.39 15.95
C ASN A 46 9.27 -12.26 16.23
N LYS A 47 9.02 -11.40 15.24
CA LYS A 47 7.98 -10.36 15.30
C LYS A 47 6.61 -10.98 15.58
N GLU A 48 6.22 -12.00 14.81
CA GLU A 48 4.93 -12.69 14.96
C GLU A 48 4.79 -13.36 16.34
N CYS A 49 5.89 -13.83 16.92
CA CYS A 49 5.91 -14.39 18.27
C CYS A 49 5.93 -13.33 19.40
N GLY A 50 6.03 -12.03 19.07
CA GLY A 50 6.21 -10.96 20.06
C GLY A 50 7.60 -10.94 20.71
N LYS A 51 8.60 -11.54 20.06
CA LYS A 51 9.95 -11.80 20.58
C LYS A 51 11.04 -10.96 19.93
N GLY A 52 10.71 -10.18 18.90
CA GLY A 52 11.67 -9.42 18.12
C GLY A 52 10.97 -8.61 17.03
N GLY A 53 11.67 -8.38 15.91
CA GLY A 53 11.12 -7.60 14.80
C GLY A 53 11.16 -6.08 15.00
N GLU A 54 12.01 -5.59 15.90
CA GLU A 54 12.21 -4.15 16.10
C GLU A 54 12.60 -3.47 14.78
N GLY A 55 11.90 -2.39 14.42
CA GLY A 55 12.11 -1.67 13.17
C GLY A 55 11.54 -2.37 11.92
N ILE A 56 10.75 -3.44 12.06
CA ILE A 56 9.92 -3.96 10.97
C ILE A 56 8.52 -3.36 11.12
N ASP A 57 8.12 -2.52 10.17
CA ASP A 57 6.80 -1.87 10.18
C ASP A 57 5.66 -2.88 10.19
N ASN A 58 4.58 -2.55 10.90
CA ASN A 58 3.35 -3.31 10.85
C ASN A 58 2.56 -2.93 9.60
N LEU A 59 3.10 -3.30 8.43
CA LEU A 59 2.49 -3.00 7.13
C LEU A 59 1.00 -3.45 7.05
N PRO A 60 0.58 -4.62 7.58
CA PRO A 60 -0.83 -4.96 7.67
C PRO A 60 -1.69 -3.91 8.38
N ALA A 61 -1.25 -3.43 9.55
CA ALA A 61 -1.99 -2.41 10.29
C ALA A 61 -2.00 -1.06 9.56
N ILE A 62 -0.85 -0.64 9.00
CA ILE A 62 -0.73 0.60 8.22
C ILE A 62 -1.68 0.57 7.03
N LEU A 63 -1.73 -0.53 6.28
CA LEU A 63 -2.59 -0.66 5.11
C LEU A 63 -4.08 -0.76 5.48
N ASN A 64 -4.41 -1.43 6.59
CA ASN A 64 -5.77 -1.50 7.11
C ASN A 64 -6.35 -0.13 7.49
N GLU A 65 -5.50 0.86 7.78
CA GLU A 65 -5.92 2.24 8.04
C GLU A 65 -5.88 3.09 6.77
N ALA A 66 -4.76 3.04 6.04
CA ALA A 66 -4.51 3.91 4.90
C ALA A 66 -5.44 3.65 3.71
N ILE A 67 -5.78 2.39 3.44
CA ILE A 67 -6.64 2.03 2.29
C ILE A 67 -8.07 2.56 2.50
N PRO A 68 -8.78 2.27 3.62
CA PRO A 68 -10.10 2.85 3.85
C PRO A 68 -10.11 4.38 3.87
N ALA A 69 -9.09 5.00 4.46
CA ALA A 69 -8.96 6.46 4.48
C ALA A 69 -8.84 7.04 3.06
N THR A 70 -8.01 6.42 2.21
CA THR A 70 -7.82 6.86 0.81
C THR A 70 -9.09 6.66 -0.01
N LEU A 71 -9.76 5.51 0.11
CA LEU A 71 -11.02 5.23 -0.58
C LEU A 71 -12.10 6.24 -0.19
N LYS A 72 -12.20 6.54 1.11
CA LYS A 72 -13.16 7.52 1.62
C LYS A 72 -12.86 8.93 1.09
N GLU A 73 -11.60 9.35 1.09
CA GLU A 73 -11.19 10.66 0.59
C GLU A 73 -11.54 10.80 -0.89
N ILE A 74 -11.19 9.81 -1.73
CA ILE A 74 -11.52 9.84 -3.15
C ILE A 74 -13.04 9.90 -3.36
N GLN A 75 -13.81 9.12 -2.60
CA GLN A 75 -15.28 9.17 -2.70
C GLN A 75 -15.82 10.55 -2.32
N GLN A 76 -15.30 11.19 -1.26
CA GLN A 76 -15.70 12.54 -0.87
C GLN A 76 -15.41 13.55 -1.98
N GLN A 77 -14.23 13.46 -2.62
CA GLN A 77 -13.88 14.34 -3.73
C GLN A 77 -14.78 14.14 -4.96
N ILE A 78 -15.28 12.92 -5.20
CA ILE A 78 -16.30 12.66 -6.23
C ILE A 78 -17.60 13.36 -5.88
N ASP A 79 -18.09 13.19 -4.64
CA ASP A 79 -19.34 13.78 -4.18
C ASP A 79 -19.29 15.32 -4.26
N ASP A 80 -18.17 15.92 -3.88
CA ASP A 80 -17.92 17.36 -3.97
C ASP A 80 -17.90 17.87 -5.44
N ALA A 81 -17.34 17.08 -6.36
CA ALA A 81 -17.32 17.40 -7.78
C ALA A 81 -18.73 17.33 -8.40
N VAL A 82 -19.54 16.35 -7.98
CA VAL A 82 -20.95 16.20 -8.40
C VAL A 82 -21.76 17.40 -7.90
N ASP A 83 -21.70 17.72 -6.61
CA ASP A 83 -22.40 18.87 -6.02
C ASP A 83 -22.00 20.20 -6.68
N SER A 84 -20.71 20.38 -6.96
CA SER A 84 -20.21 21.53 -7.72
C SER A 84 -20.79 21.59 -9.14
N SER A 85 -20.86 20.44 -9.84
CA SER A 85 -21.48 20.39 -11.17
C SER A 85 -22.97 20.73 -11.13
N GLU A 86 -23.71 20.27 -10.12
CA GLU A 86 -25.14 20.56 -9.96
C GLU A 86 -25.38 22.06 -9.70
N LYS A 87 -24.53 22.69 -8.87
CA LYS A 87 -24.55 24.14 -8.65
C LYS A 87 -24.31 24.91 -9.96
N PHE A 88 -23.36 24.49 -10.79
CA PHE A 88 -23.15 25.14 -12.09
C PHE A 88 -24.34 24.98 -13.04
N ILE A 89 -25.00 23.82 -13.06
CA ILE A 89 -26.22 23.60 -13.85
C ILE A 89 -27.33 24.57 -13.40
N ALA A 90 -27.59 24.67 -12.09
CA ALA A 90 -28.61 25.56 -11.55
C ALA A 90 -28.36 27.04 -11.92
N VAL A 91 -27.09 27.47 -11.89
CA VAL A 91 -26.70 28.83 -12.33
C VAL A 91 -26.91 29.01 -13.83
N LEU A 92 -26.52 28.04 -14.66
CA LEU A 92 -26.70 28.11 -16.12
C LEU A 92 -28.18 28.14 -16.53
N ASP A 93 -29.03 27.39 -15.84
CA ASP A 93 -30.47 27.39 -16.04
C ASP A 93 -31.05 28.77 -15.74
N THR A 94 -30.71 29.31 -14.56
CA THR A 94 -31.12 30.67 -14.15
C THR A 94 -30.68 31.72 -15.16
N MET A 95 -29.41 31.68 -15.59
CA MET A 95 -28.88 32.59 -16.60
C MET A 95 -29.61 32.45 -17.94
N THR A 96 -29.97 31.24 -18.35
CA THR A 96 -30.67 31.00 -19.62
C THR A 96 -32.10 31.51 -19.57
N THR A 97 -32.82 31.32 -18.45
CA THR A 97 -34.16 31.90 -18.23
C THR A 97 -34.13 33.43 -18.22
N LEU A 98 -33.11 34.04 -17.63
CA LEU A 98 -32.95 35.51 -17.59
C LEU A 98 -32.48 36.09 -18.93
N SER A 99 -31.59 35.41 -19.64
CA SER A 99 -31.01 35.87 -20.93
C SER A 99 -32.00 35.80 -22.09
N GLN A 100 -33.10 35.03 -22.00
CA GLN A 100 -34.22 35.17 -22.94
C GLN A 100 -34.80 36.61 -22.97
N LYS A 101 -34.50 37.46 -21.97
CA LYS A 101 -34.83 38.89 -21.95
C LYS A 101 -33.72 39.83 -22.47
N GLN A 102 -32.47 39.39 -22.62
CA GLN A 102 -31.37 40.25 -23.11
C GLN A 102 -30.34 39.47 -23.95
N LEU A 103 -30.18 39.90 -25.20
CA LEU A 103 -29.38 39.25 -26.24
C LEU A 103 -27.89 39.64 -26.12
N SER A 104 -27.09 38.92 -25.34
CA SER A 104 -25.63 39.04 -25.47
C SER A 104 -24.88 37.75 -25.13
N LYS A 105 -23.77 37.54 -25.84
CA LYS A 105 -22.84 36.41 -25.68
C LYS A 105 -22.03 36.65 -24.41
N ASP A 106 -22.57 36.25 -23.27
CA ASP A 106 -21.97 36.53 -21.97
C ASP A 106 -20.76 35.62 -21.73
N SER A 107 -19.56 36.21 -21.69
CA SER A 107 -18.30 35.54 -21.31
C SER A 107 -18.41 34.79 -19.98
N SER A 108 -19.31 35.23 -19.09
CA SER A 108 -19.60 34.58 -17.81
C SER A 108 -20.27 33.22 -18.00
N LYS A 109 -21.22 33.11 -18.94
CA LYS A 109 -21.89 31.85 -19.26
C LYS A 109 -20.90 30.81 -19.78
N GLN A 110 -19.99 31.23 -20.67
CA GLN A 110 -18.95 30.34 -21.18
C GLN A 110 -18.04 29.81 -20.07
N ARG A 111 -17.57 30.68 -19.16
CA ARG A 111 -16.71 30.25 -18.03
C ARG A 111 -17.41 29.26 -17.11
N ILE A 112 -18.71 29.42 -16.87
CA ILE A 112 -19.48 28.50 -16.04
C ILE A 112 -19.65 27.14 -16.75
N GLN A 113 -19.89 27.14 -18.06
CA GLN A 113 -19.94 25.91 -18.85
C GLN A 113 -18.60 25.17 -18.81
N GLU A 114 -17.48 25.88 -18.99
CA GLU A 114 -16.14 25.29 -18.88
C GLU A 114 -15.88 24.74 -17.47
N SER A 115 -16.29 25.45 -16.42
CA SER A 115 -16.16 24.99 -15.03
C SER A 115 -16.98 23.73 -14.75
N MET A 116 -18.21 23.66 -15.29
CA MET A 116 -19.06 22.46 -15.21
C MET A 116 -18.41 21.26 -15.91
N ILE A 117 -17.87 21.47 -17.13
CA ILE A 117 -17.16 20.43 -17.87
C ILE A 117 -15.96 19.92 -17.06
N ASN A 118 -15.20 20.81 -16.45
CA ASN A 118 -14.05 20.44 -15.60
C ASN A 118 -14.49 19.60 -14.40
N CYS A 119 -15.58 19.95 -13.71
CA CYS A 119 -16.12 19.13 -12.62
C CYS A 119 -16.52 17.72 -13.08
N ARG A 120 -17.17 17.60 -14.25
CA ARG A 120 -17.55 16.29 -14.81
C ARG A 120 -16.35 15.46 -15.24
N GLN A 121 -15.32 16.09 -15.79
CA GLN A 121 -14.06 15.40 -16.10
C GLN A 121 -13.36 14.91 -14.83
N LEU A 122 -13.31 15.76 -13.79
CA LEU A 122 -12.75 15.40 -12.50
C LEU A 122 -13.49 14.22 -11.87
N GLU A 123 -14.82 14.25 -11.85
CA GLU A 123 -15.67 13.14 -11.40
C GLU A 123 -15.31 11.82 -12.11
N LEU A 124 -15.19 11.86 -13.44
CA LEU A 124 -14.83 10.68 -14.24
C LEU A 124 -13.43 10.14 -13.88
N TYR A 125 -12.43 11.03 -13.80
CA TYR A 125 -11.07 10.61 -13.46
C TYR A 125 -10.96 10.06 -12.04
N LEU A 126 -11.63 10.68 -11.07
CA LEU A 126 -11.69 10.18 -9.70
C LEU A 126 -12.41 8.84 -9.61
N THR A 127 -13.45 8.61 -10.41
CA THR A 127 -14.16 7.31 -10.46
C THR A 127 -13.27 6.19 -11.01
N ILE A 128 -12.46 6.48 -12.04
CA ILE A 128 -11.46 5.54 -12.56
C ILE A 128 -10.43 5.24 -11.47
N LEU A 129 -9.87 6.28 -10.85
CA LEU A 129 -8.89 6.13 -9.76
C LEU A 129 -9.46 5.33 -8.59
N LEU A 130 -10.71 5.58 -8.19
CA LEU A 130 -11.39 4.85 -7.12
C LEU A 130 -11.49 3.35 -7.45
N THR A 131 -11.76 3.02 -8.71
CA THR A 131 -11.82 1.63 -9.19
C THR A 131 -10.45 0.97 -9.10
N ASP A 132 -9.39 1.65 -9.53
CA ASP A 132 -8.02 1.15 -9.46
C ASP A 132 -7.53 0.94 -8.02
N VAL A 133 -7.87 1.88 -7.12
CA VAL A 133 -7.53 1.77 -5.69
C VAL A 133 -8.33 0.63 -5.03
N ARG A 134 -9.60 0.41 -5.40
CA ARG A 134 -10.38 -0.74 -4.93
C ARG A 134 -9.79 -2.07 -5.39
N GLN A 135 -9.35 -2.15 -6.65
CA GLN A 135 -8.68 -3.34 -7.17
C GLN A 135 -7.38 -3.60 -6.42
N SER A 136 -6.56 -2.56 -6.21
CA SER A 136 -5.33 -2.65 -5.43
C SER A 136 -5.59 -3.06 -3.98
N ALA A 137 -6.69 -2.59 -3.38
CA ALA A 137 -7.10 -2.96 -2.02
C ALA A 137 -7.42 -4.46 -1.92
N HIS A 138 -8.12 -5.02 -2.91
CA HIS A 138 -8.39 -6.46 -2.98
C HIS A 138 -7.10 -7.27 -3.10
N GLU A 139 -6.17 -6.85 -3.96
CA GLU A 139 -4.87 -7.51 -4.11
C GLU A 139 -4.05 -7.49 -2.81
N VAL A 140 -4.09 -6.36 -2.08
CA VAL A 140 -3.48 -6.26 -0.75
C VAL A 140 -4.13 -7.23 0.23
N GLU A 141 -5.47 -7.33 0.25
CA GLU A 141 -6.18 -8.27 1.13
C GLU A 141 -5.80 -9.73 0.87
N ASP A 142 -5.69 -10.11 -0.41
CA ASP A 142 -5.22 -11.43 -0.82
C ASP A 142 -3.78 -11.69 -0.36
N LEU A 143 -2.88 -10.71 -0.55
CA LEU A 143 -1.48 -10.81 -0.13
C LEU A 143 -1.35 -10.90 1.40
N LEU A 144 -2.14 -10.12 2.15
CA LEU A 144 -2.17 -10.15 3.61
C LEU A 144 -2.68 -11.49 4.13
N THR A 145 -3.72 -12.04 3.49
CA THR A 145 -4.24 -13.37 3.81
C THR A 145 -3.18 -14.44 3.57
N GLN A 146 -2.55 -14.44 2.40
CA GLN A 146 -1.46 -15.38 2.08
C GLN A 146 -0.27 -15.24 3.04
N PHE A 147 0.11 -14.01 3.37
CA PHE A 147 1.19 -13.74 4.32
C PHE A 147 0.88 -14.34 5.69
N LYS A 148 -0.34 -14.10 6.21
CA LYS A 148 -0.80 -14.67 7.48
C LYS A 148 -0.82 -16.20 7.45
N THR A 149 -1.39 -16.81 6.41
CA THR A 149 -1.40 -18.27 6.25
C THR A 149 0.02 -18.87 6.23
N ARG A 150 0.97 -18.21 5.56
CA ARG A 150 2.37 -18.66 5.53
C ARG A 150 3.05 -18.53 6.89
N LEU A 151 2.79 -17.46 7.63
CA LEU A 151 3.30 -17.29 9.00
C LEU A 151 2.71 -18.33 9.96
N ASP A 152 1.41 -18.59 9.88
CA ASP A 152 0.76 -19.63 10.67
C ASP A 152 1.36 -21.01 10.37
N LEU A 153 1.53 -21.36 9.08
CA LEU A 153 2.18 -22.61 8.67
C LEU A 153 3.61 -22.72 9.21
N LEU A 154 4.39 -21.63 9.15
CA LEU A 154 5.74 -21.57 9.70
C LEU A 154 5.73 -21.83 11.20
N LYS A 155 4.78 -21.22 11.93
CA LYS A 155 4.60 -21.41 13.38
C LYS A 155 4.28 -22.85 13.73
N THR A 156 3.34 -23.49 13.03
CA THR A 156 3.01 -24.91 13.26
C THR A 156 4.21 -25.81 12.94
N THR A 157 4.92 -25.53 11.86
CA THR A 157 6.10 -26.31 11.45
C THR A 157 7.23 -26.23 12.47
N ILE A 158 7.46 -25.05 13.06
CA ILE A 158 8.49 -24.86 14.09
C ILE A 158 8.05 -25.47 15.43
N GLN A 159 6.80 -25.29 15.84
CA GLN A 159 6.25 -25.90 17.07
C GLN A 159 6.32 -27.43 17.04
N ASN A 160 6.10 -28.04 15.87
CA ASN A 160 6.22 -29.49 15.70
C ASN A 160 7.68 -29.97 15.67
N LYS A 161 8.66 -29.08 15.50
CA LYS A 161 10.08 -29.41 15.33
C LYS A 161 10.95 -29.18 16.55
N THR A 162 10.45 -28.61 17.66
CA THR A 162 11.11 -28.36 18.96
C THR A 162 12.64 -28.60 18.98
N ALA A 163 13.40 -27.82 18.21
CA ALA A 163 14.86 -27.94 18.15
C ALA A 163 15.59 -26.68 17.65
N LEU A 164 14.88 -25.68 17.12
CA LEU A 164 15.48 -24.39 16.78
C LEU A 164 15.20 -23.40 17.90
N VAL A 165 16.21 -23.25 18.75
CA VAL A 165 16.27 -22.30 19.85
C VAL A 165 15.99 -20.90 19.30
N ILE A 166 14.93 -20.27 19.80
CA ILE A 166 14.67 -18.84 19.59
C ILE A 166 15.69 -18.11 20.47
N PHE A 167 16.81 -17.71 19.90
CA PHE A 167 17.87 -17.02 20.62
C PHE A 167 17.49 -15.56 20.87
N TYR A 168 17.53 -15.17 22.15
CA TYR A 168 17.55 -13.78 22.62
C TYR A 168 18.97 -13.40 23.01
#